data_AF-A0A0P7BZI9-F1
#
_entry.id   AF-A0A0P7BZI9-F1
#
_cell.length_a   1.000
_cell.length_b   1.000
_cell.length_c   1.000
_cell.angle_alpha   90.00
_cell.angle_beta   90.00
_cell.angle_gamma   90.00
#
_symmetry.space_group_name_H-M   'P 1'
#
loop_
_entity.id
_entity.type
_entity.pdbx_description
1 polymer ?
#
loop_
_entity_poly.entity_id
_entity_poly.type
_entity_poly.pdbx_seq_one_letter_code
_entity_poly.pdbx_strand_id
1 'polypeptide(L)'
;MNRLQNISVFLFLIIVTAACSSKKKDIEPIILNGQYNLTRVNSEITFQDQQPEITDKDVTDQEIYFFFSPDGTYTTNASLGIGNIKKDQKVNSNTYQIENNLLIISIVEADLNVPFKLYLKMTEENNELTLSLNHQDLVNSFDASLSGMDAFSKALIQVLISQIVEMNYSLTLTKEP
;
A
#
# COMPACT_ATOMS: atom_id res chain seq x y z
N MET A 1 -7.78 69.82 -39.18
CA MET A 1 -8.46 69.05 -38.11
C MET A 1 -9.10 67.82 -38.73
N ASN A 2 -8.47 66.66 -38.55
CA ASN A 2 -9.06 65.36 -38.21
C ASN A 2 -8.01 64.28 -38.47
N ARG A 3 -7.68 63.59 -37.38
CA ARG A 3 -6.69 62.52 -37.27
C ARG A 3 -7.29 61.20 -37.76
N LEU A 4 -6.43 60.17 -37.71
CA LEU A 4 -6.70 58.72 -37.58
C LEU A 4 -6.53 57.96 -38.90
N GLN A 5 -5.88 56.80 -38.96
CA GLN A 5 -4.94 56.13 -38.06
C GLN A 5 -4.33 54.96 -38.86
N ASN A 6 -3.10 54.65 -38.52
CA ASN A 6 -2.27 53.59 -39.04
C ASN A 6 -2.74 52.17 -38.63
N ILE A 7 -2.48 51.20 -39.52
CA ILE A 7 -1.78 49.93 -39.26
C ILE A 7 -2.54 48.72 -38.65
N SER A 8 -2.20 47.57 -39.25
CA SER A 8 -2.18 46.18 -38.77
C SER A 8 -3.45 45.34 -38.82
N VAL A 9 -3.47 44.51 -39.87
CA VAL A 9 -4.11 43.20 -39.90
C VAL A 9 -3.51 42.34 -38.79
N PHE A 10 -4.28 42.05 -37.75
CA PHE A 10 -3.95 41.01 -36.76
C PHE A 10 -4.94 39.85 -36.93
N LEU A 11 -4.46 38.80 -37.60
CA LEU A 11 -5.17 37.55 -37.79
C LEU A 11 -5.15 36.79 -36.45
N PHE A 12 -6.25 36.81 -35.69
CA PHE A 12 -6.38 35.99 -34.49
C PHE A 12 -6.81 34.58 -34.90
N LEU A 13 -5.83 33.67 -34.96
CA LEU A 13 -6.03 32.24 -35.13
C LEU A 13 -6.58 31.68 -33.81
N ILE A 14 -7.89 31.44 -33.72
CA ILE A 14 -8.50 30.75 -32.58
C ILE A 14 -8.17 29.26 -32.73
N ILE A 15 -7.15 28.80 -32.02
CA ILE A 15 -6.90 27.37 -31.82
C ILE A 15 -7.93 26.91 -30.78
N VAL A 16 -9.00 26.26 -31.25
CA VAL A 16 -9.89 25.48 -30.40
C VAL A 16 -9.12 24.24 -29.97
N THR A 17 -8.37 24.32 -28.87
CA THR A 17 -7.90 23.12 -28.20
C THR A 17 -9.11 22.50 -27.51
N ALA A 18 -9.66 21.45 -28.14
CA ALA A 18 -10.51 20.50 -27.46
C ALA A 18 -9.67 19.87 -26.34
N ALA A 19 -9.73 20.47 -25.16
CA ALA A 19 -9.26 19.85 -23.94
C ALA A 19 -10.14 18.61 -23.76
N CYS A 20 -9.61 17.47 -24.19
CA CYS A 20 -10.12 16.15 -23.89
C CYS A 20 -10.03 16.00 -22.36
N SER A 21 -11.08 16.45 -21.68
CA SER A 21 -11.29 16.29 -20.25
C SER A 21 -11.54 14.80 -20.02
N SER A 22 -10.45 14.02 -19.91
CA SER A 22 -10.52 12.79 -19.14
C SER A 22 -10.78 13.24 -17.71
N LYS A 23 -12.04 13.14 -17.27
CA LYS A 23 -12.37 13.20 -15.86
C LYS A 23 -11.60 12.07 -15.18
N LYS A 24 -10.38 12.36 -14.73
CA LYS A 24 -9.78 11.58 -13.65
C LYS A 24 -10.79 11.71 -12.52
N LYS A 25 -11.43 10.60 -12.18
CA LYS A 25 -12.30 10.52 -11.01
C LYS A 25 -11.39 10.94 -9.85
N ASP A 26 -11.61 12.12 -9.27
CA ASP A 26 -10.89 12.53 -8.07
C ASP A 26 -11.19 11.45 -7.03
N ILE A 27 -10.17 10.66 -6.71
CA ILE A 27 -10.27 9.63 -5.68
C ILE A 27 -10.11 10.39 -4.38
N GLU A 28 -11.18 10.45 -3.57
CA GLU A 28 -11.08 11.03 -2.23
C GLU A 28 -9.97 10.30 -1.44
N PRO A 29 -9.11 11.04 -0.72
CA PRO A 29 -8.04 10.42 0.04
C PRO A 29 -8.61 9.57 1.18
N ILE A 30 -8.13 8.33 1.28
CA ILE A 30 -8.51 7.44 2.39
C ILE A 30 -7.85 7.95 3.68
N ILE A 31 -8.66 8.18 4.72
CA ILE A 31 -8.19 8.61 6.04
C ILE A 31 -8.30 7.42 7.00
N LEU A 32 -7.16 6.84 7.37
CA LEU A 32 -7.11 5.78 8.39
C LEU A 32 -7.09 6.39 9.78
N ASN A 33 -8.18 6.22 10.52
CA ASN A 33 -8.29 6.57 11.93
C ASN A 33 -9.21 5.58 12.64
N GLY A 34 -8.81 5.14 13.83
CA GLY A 34 -9.58 4.24 14.68
C GLY A 34 -9.15 2.77 14.57
N GLN A 35 -9.98 1.88 15.11
CA GLN A 35 -9.71 0.44 15.13
C GLN A 35 -10.29 -0.24 13.89
N TYR A 36 -9.49 -1.12 13.30
CA TYR A 36 -9.84 -1.99 12.19
C TYR A 36 -9.53 -3.43 12.60
N ASN A 37 -10.52 -4.31 12.50
CA ASN A 37 -10.36 -5.72 12.81
C ASN A 37 -10.12 -6.50 11.52
N LEU A 38 -9.09 -7.35 11.51
CA LEU A 38 -8.78 -8.21 10.38
C LEU A 38 -9.81 -9.34 10.31
N THR A 39 -10.53 -9.42 9.18
CA THR A 39 -11.58 -10.41 8.97
C THR A 39 -11.15 -11.46 7.94
N ARG A 40 -10.34 -11.10 6.94
CA ARG A 40 -9.90 -12.03 5.90
C ARG A 40 -8.45 -11.84 5.49
N VAL A 41 -7.79 -12.96 5.19
CA VAL A 41 -6.44 -13.02 4.62
C VAL A 41 -6.50 -13.85 3.34
N ASN A 42 -6.10 -13.24 2.23
CA ASN A 42 -5.97 -13.91 0.95
C ASN A 42 -4.52 -13.84 0.46
N SER A 43 -3.98 -14.95 -0.04
CA SER A 43 -2.67 -14.99 -0.68
C SER A 43 -2.67 -15.97 -1.83
N GLU A 44 -1.93 -15.64 -2.88
CA GLU A 44 -1.48 -16.55 -3.92
C GLU A 44 -0.02 -16.24 -4.17
N ILE A 45 0.87 -17.17 -3.84
CA ILE A 45 2.32 -16.99 -3.96
C ILE A 45 2.89 -18.17 -4.75
N THR A 46 3.57 -17.87 -5.84
CA THR A 46 4.24 -18.88 -6.66
C THR A 46 5.75 -18.73 -6.51
N PHE A 47 6.41 -19.77 -6.02
CA PHE A 47 7.87 -19.84 -5.97
C PHE A 47 8.44 -20.55 -7.21
N GLN A 48 9.72 -20.30 -7.51
CA GLN A 48 10.43 -20.98 -8.60
C GLN A 48 10.30 -22.50 -8.50
N ASP A 49 9.93 -23.14 -9.61
CA ASP A 49 9.74 -24.58 -9.74
C ASP A 49 8.73 -25.21 -8.75
N GLN A 50 7.83 -24.40 -8.18
CA GLN A 50 6.79 -24.85 -7.24
C GLN A 50 5.39 -24.54 -7.74
N GLN A 51 4.40 -25.23 -7.18
CA GLN A 51 2.99 -24.91 -7.41
C GLN A 51 2.59 -23.69 -6.56
N PRO A 52 1.57 -22.93 -6.98
CA PRO A 52 1.08 -21.79 -6.19
C PRO A 52 0.60 -22.21 -4.79
N GLU A 53 1.05 -21.49 -3.78
CA GLU A 53 0.53 -21.56 -2.42
C GLU A 53 -0.64 -20.58 -2.26
N ILE A 54 -1.84 -21.13 -2.09
CA ILE A 54 -3.08 -20.36 -2.00
C ILE A 54 -3.60 -20.36 -0.56
N THR A 55 -3.85 -19.18 -0.01
CA THR A 55 -4.56 -18.96 1.24
C THR A 55 -5.82 -18.16 0.96
N ASP A 56 -6.95 -18.62 1.46
CA ASP A 56 -8.19 -17.84 1.53
C ASP A 56 -8.86 -18.18 2.86
N LYS A 57 -8.71 -17.30 3.85
CA LYS A 57 -9.12 -17.58 5.23
C LYS A 57 -9.89 -16.43 5.85
N ASP A 58 -11.05 -16.75 6.39
CA ASP A 58 -11.68 -15.94 7.44
C ASP A 58 -10.87 -16.12 8.73
N VAL A 59 -10.51 -15.00 9.35
CA VAL A 59 -9.68 -14.95 10.56
C VAL A 59 -10.33 -14.13 11.66
N THR A 60 -11.63 -13.86 11.57
CA THR A 60 -12.39 -13.04 12.52
C THR A 60 -12.22 -13.57 13.95
N ASP A 61 -12.29 -14.89 14.14
CA ASP A 61 -12.13 -15.56 15.45
C ASP A 61 -10.71 -15.41 16.05
N GLN A 62 -9.73 -14.97 15.26
CA GLN A 62 -8.39 -14.68 15.78
C GLN A 62 -8.33 -13.31 16.46
N GLU A 63 -9.32 -12.44 16.30
CA GLU A 63 -9.40 -11.11 16.91
C GLU A 63 -8.12 -10.29 16.68
N ILE A 64 -7.58 -10.35 15.46
CA ILE A 64 -6.43 -9.54 15.06
C ILE A 64 -6.92 -8.13 14.74
N TYR A 65 -6.26 -7.11 15.26
CA TYR A 65 -6.67 -5.71 15.06
C TYR A 65 -5.49 -4.79 14.72
N PHE A 66 -5.83 -3.66 14.12
CA PHE A 66 -4.96 -2.52 13.87
C PHE A 66 -5.67 -1.26 14.36
N PHE A 67 -5.02 -0.49 15.22
CA PHE A 67 -5.50 0.83 15.65
C PHE A 67 -4.60 1.91 15.06
N PHE A 68 -5.15 2.76 14.20
CA PHE A 68 -4.44 3.86 13.56
C PHE A 68 -4.73 5.18 14.28
N SER A 69 -3.68 5.81 14.79
CA SER A 69 -3.72 7.09 15.48
C SER A 69 -3.45 8.24 14.49
N PRO A 70 -4.13 9.40 14.61
CA PRO A 70 -3.91 10.55 13.72
C PRO A 70 -2.48 11.12 13.72
N ASP A 71 -1.64 10.75 14.68
CA ASP A 71 -0.24 11.18 14.80
C ASP A 71 0.74 10.38 13.93
N GLY A 72 0.24 9.42 13.14
CA GLY A 72 1.06 8.56 12.29
C GLY A 72 1.60 7.33 13.01
N THR A 73 1.10 7.01 14.20
CA THR A 73 1.38 5.73 14.89
C THR A 73 0.25 4.73 14.69
N TYR A 74 0.59 3.45 14.63
CA TYR A 74 -0.39 2.37 14.70
C TYR A 74 0.02 1.34 15.75
N THR A 75 -0.98 0.72 16.37
CA THR A 75 -0.77 -0.43 17.24
C THR A 75 -1.50 -1.66 16.70
N THR A 76 -0.93 -2.83 16.91
CA THR A 76 -1.52 -4.10 16.45
C THR A 76 -1.12 -5.24 17.37
N ASN A 77 -2.00 -6.22 17.52
CA ASN A 77 -1.65 -7.52 18.11
C ASN A 77 -1.25 -8.55 17.04
N ALA A 78 -0.79 -8.09 15.86
CA ALA A 78 -0.31 -8.94 14.79
C ALA A 78 1.23 -8.90 14.68
N SER A 79 1.77 -10.01 14.20
CA SER A 79 3.11 -10.11 13.63
C SER A 79 2.94 -10.26 12.12
N LEU A 80 3.55 -9.34 11.36
CA LEU A 80 3.46 -9.29 9.90
C LEU A 80 4.79 -9.78 9.30
N GLY A 81 4.69 -10.67 8.33
CA GLY A 81 5.81 -11.08 7.49
C GLY A 81 5.48 -10.87 6.01
N ILE A 82 6.42 -11.26 5.15
CA ILE A 82 6.20 -11.19 3.70
C ILE A 82 5.16 -12.25 3.31
N GLY A 83 3.95 -11.82 2.97
CA GLY A 83 2.85 -12.70 2.57
C GLY A 83 2.21 -13.49 3.69
N ASN A 84 2.52 -13.17 4.96
CA ASN A 84 1.93 -13.82 6.11
C ASN A 84 1.54 -12.82 7.21
N ILE A 85 0.57 -13.22 8.02
CA ILE A 85 0.15 -12.50 9.23
C ILE A 85 -0.36 -13.50 10.26
N LYS A 86 -0.03 -13.27 11.52
CA LYS A 86 -0.49 -14.09 12.64
C LYS A 86 -0.70 -13.24 13.89
N LYS A 87 -1.58 -13.70 14.79
CA LYS A 87 -1.72 -13.09 16.12
C LYS A 87 -0.40 -13.21 16.88
N ASP A 88 0.03 -12.09 17.43
CA ASP A 88 1.19 -11.97 18.31
C ASP A 88 0.71 -12.00 19.78
N GLN A 89 1.57 -12.49 20.66
CA GLN A 89 1.35 -12.44 22.11
C GLN A 89 1.51 -11.02 22.67
N LYS A 90 2.20 -10.14 21.93
CA LYS A 90 2.45 -8.75 22.30
C LYS A 90 1.71 -7.80 21.39
N VAL A 91 1.36 -6.64 21.94
CA VAL A 91 0.90 -5.50 21.14
C VAL A 91 2.14 -4.74 20.67
N ASN A 92 2.28 -4.64 19.36
CA ASN A 92 3.35 -3.92 18.69
C ASN A 92 2.87 -2.49 18.38
N SER A 93 3.79 -1.52 18.47
CA SER A 93 3.52 -0.11 18.13
C SER A 93 4.58 0.36 17.14
N ASN A 94 4.14 0.86 16.00
CA ASN A 94 4.99 1.29 14.90
C ASN A 94 4.42 2.54 14.21
N THR A 95 5.08 3.02 13.17
CA THR A 95 4.65 4.19 12.41
C THR A 95 4.06 3.81 11.06
N TYR A 96 3.12 4.62 10.60
CA TYR A 96 2.54 4.54 9.26
C TYR A 96 2.53 5.90 8.56
N GLN A 97 2.48 5.87 7.24
CA GLN A 97 2.29 7.03 6.37
C GLN A 97 1.30 6.67 5.27
N ILE A 98 0.59 7.68 4.75
CA ILE A 98 -0.32 7.52 3.62
C ILE A 98 0.12 8.46 2.50
N GLU A 99 0.42 7.90 1.33
CA GLU A 99 0.79 8.67 0.14
C GLU A 99 0.02 8.12 -1.07
N ASN A 100 -0.86 8.92 -1.70
CA ASN A 100 -1.62 8.51 -2.89
C ASN A 100 -2.37 7.18 -2.74
N ASN A 101 -3.09 6.99 -1.62
CA ASN A 101 -3.78 5.74 -1.24
C ASN A 101 -2.86 4.51 -1.10
N LEU A 102 -1.56 4.74 -0.90
CA LEU A 102 -0.61 3.75 -0.48
C LEU A 102 -0.37 3.90 1.02
N LEU A 103 -0.63 2.84 1.78
CA LEU A 103 -0.24 2.72 3.17
C LEU A 103 1.20 2.22 3.25
N ILE A 104 2.06 3.01 3.87
CA ILE A 104 3.44 2.65 4.15
C ILE A 104 3.54 2.35 5.64
N ILE A 105 3.75 1.09 6.02
CA ILE A 105 3.94 0.70 7.42
C ILE A 105 5.37 0.24 7.66
N SER A 106 5.93 0.62 8.80
CA SER A 106 7.16 0.01 9.31
C SER A 106 6.80 -1.23 10.12
N ILE A 107 7.47 -2.34 9.85
CA ILE A 107 7.35 -3.61 10.57
C ILE A 107 8.74 -4.14 10.94
N VAL A 108 8.75 -5.13 11.83
CA VAL A 108 9.86 -6.08 11.93
C VAL A 108 9.36 -7.37 11.31
N GLU A 109 9.99 -7.79 10.22
CA GLU A 109 9.62 -9.00 9.48
C GLU A 109 9.67 -10.22 10.42
N ALA A 110 8.56 -10.95 10.50
CA ALA A 110 8.31 -11.93 11.56
C ALA A 110 9.27 -13.12 11.59
N ASP A 111 9.75 -13.56 10.43
CA ASP A 111 10.53 -14.79 10.29
C ASP A 111 12.04 -14.51 10.29
N LEU A 112 12.43 -13.33 9.84
CA LEU A 112 13.82 -12.89 9.70
C LEU A 112 14.25 -11.93 10.81
N ASN A 113 13.29 -11.34 11.54
CA ASN A 113 13.52 -10.32 12.57
C ASN A 113 14.29 -9.10 12.04
N VAL A 114 13.95 -8.64 10.82
CA VAL A 114 14.60 -7.53 10.12
C VAL A 114 13.62 -6.36 10.00
N PRO A 115 14.03 -5.11 10.26
CA PRO A 115 13.21 -3.93 9.97
C PRO A 115 12.86 -3.86 8.48
N PHE A 116 11.58 -3.75 8.17
CA PHE A 116 11.06 -3.73 6.80
C PHE A 116 9.95 -2.69 6.67
N LYS A 117 9.86 -2.02 5.53
CA LYS A 117 8.70 -1.18 5.19
C LYS A 117 7.83 -1.92 4.19
N LEU A 118 6.54 -2.02 4.46
CA LEU A 118 5.56 -2.56 3.51
C LEU A 118 4.77 -1.44 2.86
N TYR A 119 4.66 -1.52 1.54
CA TYR A 119 3.92 -0.59 0.69
C TYR A 119 2.64 -1.31 0.26
N LEU A 120 1.52 -0.94 0.88
CA LEU A 120 0.22 -1.61 0.73
C LEU A 120 -0.75 -0.68 0.01
N LYS A 121 -1.30 -1.13 -1.11
CA LYS A 121 -2.38 -0.41 -1.79
C LYS A 121 -3.65 -0.49 -0.96
N MET A 122 -4.28 0.65 -0.72
CA MET A 122 -5.54 0.74 0.01
C MET A 122 -6.72 0.84 -0.96
N THR A 123 -7.80 0.14 -0.61
CA THR A 123 -9.12 0.34 -1.20
C THR A 123 -10.15 0.28 -0.09
N GLU A 124 -11.08 1.22 -0.05
CA GLU A 124 -12.14 1.26 0.96
C GLU A 124 -13.50 1.17 0.28
N GLU A 125 -14.33 0.21 0.72
CA GLU A 125 -15.69 0.01 0.23
C GLU A 125 -16.57 -0.51 1.37
N ASN A 126 -17.77 0.03 1.56
CA ASN A 126 -18.76 -0.47 2.52
C ASN A 126 -18.23 -0.72 3.96
N ASN A 127 -17.40 0.20 4.49
CA ASN A 127 -16.77 0.10 5.82
C ASN A 127 -15.68 -1.01 5.94
N GLU A 128 -15.26 -1.56 4.82
CA GLU A 128 -14.13 -2.48 4.71
C GLU A 128 -12.94 -1.80 4.03
N LEU A 129 -11.79 -1.90 4.68
CA LEU A 129 -10.50 -1.53 4.14
C LEU A 129 -9.81 -2.79 3.63
N THR A 130 -9.48 -2.79 2.34
CA THR A 130 -8.60 -3.81 1.77
C THR A 130 -7.20 -3.23 1.60
N LEU A 131 -6.21 -3.89 2.22
CA LEU A 131 -4.79 -3.65 2.02
C LEU A 131 -4.25 -4.72 1.10
N SER A 132 -3.58 -4.34 0.02
CA SER A 132 -3.07 -5.29 -0.98
C SER A 132 -1.63 -5.03 -1.38
N LEU A 133 -0.94 -6.11 -1.73
CA LEU A 133 0.47 -6.17 -2.07
C LEU A 133 0.61 -7.20 -3.19
N ASN A 134 1.19 -6.80 -4.31
CA ASN A 134 1.65 -7.76 -5.32
C ASN A 134 3.18 -7.87 -5.33
N HIS A 135 3.71 -8.76 -6.18
CA HIS A 135 5.16 -8.96 -6.28
C HIS A 135 5.94 -7.65 -6.57
N GLN A 136 5.44 -6.80 -7.47
CA GLN A 136 6.11 -5.52 -7.77
C GLN A 136 6.07 -4.57 -6.58
N ASP A 137 4.96 -4.52 -5.85
CA ASP A 137 4.84 -3.72 -4.63
C ASP A 137 5.80 -4.23 -3.52
N LEU A 138 6.04 -5.54 -3.45
CA LEU A 138 7.04 -6.13 -2.55
C LEU A 138 8.47 -5.74 -2.94
N VAL A 139 8.81 -5.77 -4.23
CA VAL A 139 10.11 -5.30 -4.72
C VAL A 139 10.31 -3.82 -4.37
N ASN A 140 9.29 -2.98 -4.59
CA ASN A 140 9.34 -1.56 -4.22
C ASN A 140 9.51 -1.36 -2.70
N SER A 141 8.83 -2.19 -1.91
CA SER A 141 8.94 -2.22 -0.44
C SER A 141 10.36 -2.55 0.02
N PHE A 142 11.01 -3.52 -0.62
CA PHE A 142 12.39 -3.89 -0.37
C PHE A 142 13.36 -2.76 -0.72
N ASP A 143 13.24 -2.18 -1.92
CA ASP A 143 14.09 -1.08 -2.38
C ASP A 143 14.03 0.12 -1.44
N ALA A 144 12.83 0.47 -0.96
CA ALA A 144 12.62 1.54 0.01
C ALA A 144 13.23 1.25 1.40
N SER A 145 13.43 -0.03 1.73
CA SER A 145 13.96 -0.46 3.02
C SER A 145 15.48 -0.64 3.02
N LEU A 146 16.14 -0.58 1.85
CA LEU A 146 17.59 -0.80 1.70
C LEU A 146 18.44 0.12 2.59
N SER A 147 18.05 1.38 2.79
CA SER A 147 18.85 2.31 3.59
C SER A 147 18.89 1.95 5.09
N GLY A 148 17.92 1.17 5.57
CA GLY A 148 17.78 0.78 6.97
C GLY A 148 18.32 -0.61 7.32
N MET A 149 18.79 -1.40 6.34
CA MET A 149 19.20 -2.79 6.53
C MET A 149 20.72 -2.99 6.46
N ASP A 150 21.23 -3.91 7.28
CA ASP A 150 22.58 -4.43 7.14
C ASP A 150 22.74 -5.34 5.89
N ALA A 151 23.98 -5.61 5.50
CA ALA A 151 24.28 -6.35 4.28
C ALA A 151 23.77 -7.80 4.28
N PHE A 152 23.73 -8.45 5.45
CA PHE A 152 23.26 -9.83 5.55
C PHE A 152 21.75 -9.89 5.39
N SER A 153 21.02 -9.03 6.11
CA SER A 153 19.56 -8.91 5.99
C SER A 153 19.10 -8.58 4.58
N LYS A 154 19.82 -7.68 3.89
CA LYS A 154 19.58 -7.36 2.46
C LYS A 154 19.69 -8.60 1.58
N ALA A 155 20.78 -9.34 1.70
CA ALA A 155 21.01 -10.52 0.89
C ALA A 155 19.93 -11.59 1.14
N LEU A 156 19.53 -11.78 2.40
CA LEU A 156 18.52 -12.76 2.77
C LEU A 156 17.15 -12.44 2.15
N ILE A 157 16.68 -11.19 2.30
CA ILE A 157 15.40 -10.77 1.72
C ILE A 157 15.46 -10.75 0.19
N GLN A 158 16.58 -10.30 -0.40
CA GLN A 158 16.75 -10.30 -1.85
C GLN A 158 16.67 -11.72 -2.43
N VAL A 159 17.27 -12.70 -1.77
CA VAL A 159 17.16 -14.12 -2.15
C VAL A 159 15.69 -14.55 -2.06
N LEU A 160 15.01 -14.27 -0.96
CA LEU A 160 13.59 -14.63 -0.79
C LEU A 160 12.72 -14.05 -1.91
N ILE A 161 12.84 -12.75 -2.18
CA ILE A 161 12.09 -12.07 -3.24
C ILE A 161 12.44 -12.67 -4.62
N SER A 162 13.70 -12.99 -4.89
CA SER A 162 14.11 -13.58 -6.17
C SER A 162 13.50 -14.96 -6.44
N GLN A 163 13.09 -15.67 -5.40
CA GLN A 163 12.42 -16.96 -5.50
C GLN A 163 10.92 -16.82 -5.79
N ILE A 164 10.33 -15.66 -5.53
CA ILE A 164 8.91 -15.38 -5.80
C ILE A 164 8.76 -15.01 -7.28
N VAL A 165 7.99 -15.80 -8.02
CA VAL A 165 7.63 -15.55 -9.41
C VAL A 165 6.42 -14.63 -9.48
N GLU A 166 5.40 -14.97 -8.71
CA GLU A 166 4.15 -14.23 -8.60
C GLU A 166 3.70 -14.16 -7.15
N MET A 167 3.11 -13.02 -6.78
CA MET A 167 2.53 -12.82 -5.47
C MET A 167 1.34 -11.87 -5.60
N ASN A 168 0.22 -12.28 -5.03
CA ASN A 168 -0.92 -11.44 -4.72
C ASN A 168 -1.30 -11.70 -3.26
N TYR A 169 -1.30 -10.66 -2.42
CA TYR A 169 -1.63 -10.74 -1.01
C TYR A 169 -2.61 -9.64 -0.65
N SER A 170 -3.66 -9.97 0.09
CA SER A 170 -4.58 -8.98 0.60
C SER A 170 -5.08 -9.28 2.01
N LEU A 171 -5.27 -8.20 2.75
CA LEU A 171 -5.88 -8.18 4.07
C LEU A 171 -7.17 -7.39 3.98
N THR A 172 -8.28 -7.98 4.40
CA THR A 172 -9.55 -7.27 4.54
C THR A 172 -9.76 -6.95 6.01
N LEU A 173 -9.97 -5.67 6.31
CA LEU A 173 -10.20 -5.17 7.65
C LEU A 173 -11.53 -4.43 7.72
N THR A 174 -12.32 -4.70 8.75
CA THR A 174 -13.58 -3.99 9.00
C THR A 174 -13.36 -2.94 10.08
N LYS A 175 -13.81 -1.72 9.83
CA LYS A 175 -13.71 -0.63 10.81
C LYS A 175 -14.71 -0.84 11.95
N GLU A 176 -14.23 -0.75 13.18
CA GLU A 176 -15.11 -0.74 14.36
C GLU A 176 -15.93 0.57 14.41
N PRO A 177 -17.22 0.51 14.78
CA PRO A 177 -18.11 1.68 14.85
C PRO A 177 -17.65 2.79 15.82
#